data_AF-A0A963U527-F1
#
_entry.id   AF-A0A963U527-F1
#
_cell.length_a   1.000
_cell.length_b   1.000
_cell.length_c   1.000
_cell.angle_alpha   90.00
_cell.angle_beta   90.00
_cell.angle_gamma   90.00
#
_symmetry.space_group_name_H-M   'P 1'
#
loop_
_entity.id
_entity.type
_entity.pdbx_description
1 polymer ?
#
loop_
_entity_poly.entity_id
_entity_poly.type
_entity_poly.pdbx_seq_one_letter_code
_entity_poly.pdbx_strand_id
1 'polypeptide(L)'
;MSRSAILLGALPGFLMGATLGSTVLGSDRALSDADIGAFVHAVRPCWTAAPDAPAVRIHMRFSAEARPIAPTIRLAGAEGADATPVAVEEAFEAARRAILRCAKNGYPLPPSKFDLWQEVEIVFNPATMGAE
;
A
#
# COMPACT_ATOMS: atom_id res chain seq x y z
N MET A 1 10.62 -56.33 -50.56
CA MET A 1 10.68 -57.50 -49.64
C MET A 1 11.64 -57.11 -48.53
N SER A 2 11.35 -57.06 -47.23
CA SER A 2 10.38 -57.74 -46.38
C SER A 2 10.08 -56.79 -45.20
N ARG A 3 8.86 -56.29 -45.04
CA ARG A 3 7.94 -56.65 -43.93
C ARG A 3 8.62 -57.31 -42.74
N SER A 4 8.60 -56.62 -41.59
CA SER A 4 8.38 -57.20 -40.27
C SER A 4 7.68 -56.17 -39.38
N ALA A 5 6.47 -56.55 -38.94
CA ALA A 5 5.64 -55.87 -37.98
C ALA A 5 5.80 -56.58 -36.62
N ILE A 6 5.89 -55.84 -35.53
CA ILE A 6 5.57 -56.33 -34.19
C ILE A 6 4.79 -55.23 -33.46
N LEU A 7 3.58 -55.60 -33.04
CA LEU A 7 2.65 -54.85 -32.19
C LEU A 7 3.07 -54.91 -30.72
N LEU A 8 2.73 -53.87 -29.94
CA LEU A 8 1.82 -53.88 -28.77
C LEU A 8 2.17 -52.74 -27.80
N GLY A 9 1.16 -51.97 -27.37
CA GLY A 9 1.29 -51.01 -26.28
C GLY A 9 0.15 -50.02 -26.21
N ALA A 10 -1.02 -50.46 -25.74
CA ALA A 10 -2.18 -49.64 -25.45
C ALA A 10 -1.98 -48.79 -24.19
N LEU A 11 -2.47 -47.55 -24.17
CA LEU A 11 -3.08 -46.97 -22.97
C LEU A 11 -4.27 -46.05 -23.33
N PRO A 12 -5.33 -46.03 -22.50
CA PRO A 12 -6.63 -45.48 -22.83
C PRO A 12 -6.78 -44.01 -22.41
N GLY A 13 -7.84 -43.40 -22.90
CA GLY A 13 -8.14 -41.97 -22.77
C GLY A 13 -8.18 -41.47 -21.33
N PHE A 14 -7.71 -40.23 -21.18
CA PHE A 14 -7.90 -39.44 -19.98
C PHE A 14 -8.97 -38.37 -20.27
N LEU A 15 -10.23 -38.77 -20.11
CA LEU A 15 -11.34 -37.85 -19.84
C LEU A 15 -11.35 -37.61 -18.32
N MET A 16 -10.77 -36.50 -17.87
CA MET A 16 -10.96 -35.95 -16.52
C MET A 16 -10.31 -34.56 -16.54
N GLY A 17 -10.90 -33.46 -16.12
CA GLY A 17 -12.19 -33.15 -15.49
C GLY A 17 -12.24 -31.62 -15.38
N ALA A 18 -13.41 -31.10 -15.05
CA ALA A 18 -13.73 -29.68 -14.93
C ALA A 18 -12.60 -28.84 -14.31
N THR A 19 -12.17 -27.78 -15.00
CA THR A 19 -11.46 -26.68 -14.35
C THR A 19 -12.43 -25.99 -13.42
N LEU A 20 -12.26 -26.24 -12.13
CA LEU A 20 -12.93 -25.55 -11.04
C LEU A 20 -12.81 -24.04 -11.28
N GLY A 21 -13.95 -23.36 -11.29
CA GLY A 21 -14.00 -21.90 -11.29
C GLY A 21 -13.25 -21.39 -10.08
N SER A 22 -12.18 -20.64 -10.32
CA SER A 22 -11.53 -19.83 -9.30
C SER A 22 -12.46 -18.65 -8.99
N THR A 23 -13.37 -18.82 -8.04
CA THR A 23 -13.96 -17.66 -7.36
C THR A 23 -12.84 -17.01 -6.55
N VAL A 24 -12.27 -15.93 -7.09
CA VAL A 24 -11.43 -15.01 -6.31
C VAL A 24 -12.37 -14.29 -5.35
N LEU A 25 -12.59 -14.89 -4.19
CA LEU A 25 -13.15 -14.22 -3.01
C LEU A 25 -11.98 -13.45 -2.39
N GLY A 26 -11.95 -12.12 -2.48
CA GLY A 26 -10.96 -11.34 -1.71
C GLY A 26 -10.53 -9.97 -2.22
N SER A 27 -11.05 -9.44 -3.34
CA SER A 27 -10.74 -8.04 -3.73
C SER A 27 -11.62 -6.99 -3.03
N ASP A 28 -12.74 -7.42 -2.45
CA ASP A 28 -13.70 -6.58 -1.73
C ASP A 28 -13.25 -6.24 -0.30
N ARG A 29 -12.42 -7.09 0.31
CA ARG A 29 -11.97 -6.97 1.72
C ARG A 29 -10.57 -6.40 1.91
N ALA A 30 -9.83 -6.10 0.84
CA ALA A 30 -8.54 -5.42 0.93
C ALA A 30 -8.71 -3.93 0.59
N LEU A 31 -7.81 -3.08 1.09
CA LEU A 31 -7.62 -1.75 0.51
C LEU A 31 -7.13 -1.94 -0.93
N SER A 32 -7.83 -1.33 -1.89
CA SER A 32 -7.40 -1.38 -3.28
C SER A 32 -6.31 -0.35 -3.56
N ASP A 33 -5.55 -0.52 -4.63
CA ASP A 33 -4.57 0.47 -5.09
C ASP A 33 -5.21 1.85 -5.33
N ALA A 34 -6.48 1.87 -5.75
CA ALA A 34 -7.25 3.11 -5.90
C ALA A 34 -7.53 3.79 -4.56
N ASP A 35 -7.89 3.03 -3.51
CA ASP A 35 -8.11 3.55 -2.16
C ASP A 35 -6.81 4.16 -1.59
N ILE A 36 -5.68 3.45 -1.75
CA ILE A 36 -4.36 3.90 -1.32
C ILE A 36 -3.93 5.14 -2.12
N GLY A 37 -4.11 5.11 -3.44
CA GLY A 37 -3.78 6.21 -4.33
C GLY A 37 -4.57 7.48 -4.01
N ALA A 38 -5.85 7.35 -3.68
CA ALA A 38 -6.70 8.47 -3.25
C ALA A 38 -6.21 9.08 -1.94
N PHE A 39 -5.79 8.26 -0.97
CA PHE A 39 -5.17 8.75 0.26
C PHE A 39 -3.86 9.49 -0.01
N VAL A 40 -2.94 8.89 -0.78
CA VAL A 40 -1.66 9.53 -1.14
C VAL A 40 -1.91 10.85 -1.85
N HIS A 41 -2.78 10.88 -2.85
CA HIS A 41 -3.16 12.09 -3.60
C HIS A 41 -3.71 13.18 -2.67
N ALA A 42 -4.53 12.82 -1.69
CA ALA A 42 -5.08 13.77 -0.72
C ALA A 42 -4.04 14.35 0.25
N VAL A 43 -2.94 13.64 0.54
CA VAL A 43 -1.86 14.14 1.40
C VAL A 43 -0.89 15.05 0.64
N ARG A 44 -0.59 14.73 -0.63
CA ARG A 44 0.38 15.45 -1.48
C ARG A 44 0.30 16.98 -1.43
N PRO A 45 -0.87 17.64 -1.55
CA PRO A 45 -0.92 19.11 -1.57
C PRO A 45 -0.53 19.78 -0.24
N CYS A 46 -0.50 19.04 0.87
CA CYS A 46 -0.04 19.55 2.16
C CYS A 46 1.41 19.21 2.50
N TRP A 47 2.08 18.44 1.65
CA TRP A 47 3.46 18.01 1.85
C TRP A 47 4.44 19.17 1.62
N THR A 48 5.32 19.41 2.59
CA THR A 48 6.31 20.50 2.52
C THR A 48 7.66 20.07 3.12
N ALA A 49 8.18 18.91 2.74
CA ALA A 49 9.56 18.54 3.06
C ALA A 49 10.52 19.02 1.97
N ALA A 50 11.80 19.16 2.33
CA ALA A 50 12.84 19.42 1.35
C ALA A 50 12.98 18.22 0.38
N PRO A 51 13.33 18.44 -0.91
CA PRO A 51 13.48 17.36 -1.88
C PRO A 51 14.53 16.30 -1.50
N ASP A 52 15.53 16.70 -0.71
CA ASP A 52 16.65 15.91 -0.20
C ASP A 52 16.41 15.36 1.21
N ALA A 53 15.23 15.57 1.80
CA ALA A 53 14.90 15.00 3.09
C ALA A 53 14.88 13.45 3.04
N PRO A 54 15.31 12.77 4.11
CA PRO A 54 15.27 11.31 4.17
C PRO A 54 13.84 10.78 4.12
N ALA A 55 13.69 9.51 3.73
CA ALA A 55 12.41 8.85 3.81
C ALA A 55 12.09 8.54 5.28
N VAL A 56 10.90 8.93 5.75
CA VAL A 56 10.44 8.65 7.12
C VAL A 56 9.23 7.74 7.10
N ARG A 57 9.27 6.70 7.93
CA ARG A 57 8.16 5.78 8.13
C ARG A 57 7.38 6.21 9.35
N ILE A 58 6.07 6.39 9.19
CA ILE A 58 5.18 6.92 10.22
C ILE A 58 4.06 5.94 10.48
N HIS A 59 3.83 5.68 11.76
CA HIS A 59 2.67 4.94 12.24
C HIS A 59 1.64 5.91 12.81
N MET A 60 0.35 5.67 12.53
CA MET A 60 -0.76 6.45 13.08
C MET A 60 -2.07 5.67 13.09
N ARG A 61 -3.03 6.16 13.89
CA ARG A 61 -4.42 5.68 13.88
C ARG A 61 -5.38 6.71 13.32
N PHE A 62 -6.51 6.24 12.79
CA PHE A 62 -7.60 7.05 12.27
C PHE A 62 -8.90 6.84 13.06
N SER A 63 -9.75 7.86 13.09
CA SER A 63 -11.15 7.74 13.50
C SER A 63 -12.03 7.20 12.35
N ALA A 64 -13.27 6.81 12.65
CA ALA A 64 -14.21 6.32 11.64
C ALA A 64 -14.54 7.35 10.55
N GLU A 65 -14.32 8.64 10.83
CA GLU A 65 -14.47 9.75 9.89
C GLU A 65 -13.23 9.97 9.00
N ALA A 66 -12.33 8.98 8.93
CA ALA A 66 -11.08 9.02 8.18
C ALA A 66 -10.18 10.22 8.58
N ARG A 67 -10.18 10.58 9.87
CA ARG A 67 -9.31 11.63 10.42
C ARG A 67 -8.19 11.03 11.28
N PRO A 68 -6.94 11.45 11.09
CA PRO A 68 -5.83 10.96 11.88
C PRO A 68 -5.97 11.43 13.33
N ILE A 69 -5.74 10.54 14.28
CA ILE A 69 -5.76 10.84 15.71
C ILE A 69 -4.38 11.41 16.06
N ALA A 70 -4.27 12.73 16.13
CA ALA A 70 -2.99 13.44 16.33
C ALA A 70 -2.05 12.86 17.41
N PRO A 71 -2.53 12.49 18.62
CA PRO A 71 -1.66 11.91 19.64
C PRO A 71 -1.26 10.46 19.37
N THR A 72 -1.56 9.86 18.21
CA THR A 72 -1.12 8.51 17.81
C THR A 72 -0.06 8.53 16.71
N ILE A 73 0.23 9.69 16.12
CA ILE A 73 1.25 9.83 15.08
C ILE A 73 2.63 9.66 15.73
N ARG A 74 3.44 8.73 15.21
CA ARG A 74 4.78 8.40 15.70
C ARG A 74 5.73 8.12 14.55
N LEU A 75 7.00 8.43 14.73
CA LEU A 75 8.06 7.93 13.87
C LEU A 75 8.25 6.43 14.12
N ALA A 76 8.13 5.62 13.07
CA ALA A 76 8.37 4.18 13.09
C ALA A 76 9.77 3.81 12.56
N GLY A 77 10.37 4.67 11.76
CA GLY A 77 11.72 4.50 11.25
C GLY A 77 12.08 5.57 10.23
N ALA A 78 13.33 5.56 9.77
CA ALA A 78 13.78 6.40 8.68
C ALA A 78 14.87 5.68 7.88
N GLU A 79 14.95 6.01 6.60
CA GLU A 79 15.86 5.39 5.63
C GLU A 79 16.47 6.46 4.71
N GLY A 80 17.70 6.24 4.27
CA GLY A 80 18.44 7.14 3.38
C GLY A 80 19.87 7.38 3.85
N ALA A 81 20.79 7.67 2.92
CA ALA A 81 22.19 7.97 3.23
C ALA A 81 22.32 9.24 4.10
N ASP A 82 21.39 10.18 3.94
CA ASP A 82 21.37 11.48 4.62
C ASP A 82 20.45 11.51 5.87
N ALA A 83 20.06 10.34 6.39
CA ALA A 83 19.18 10.19 7.55
C ALA A 83 19.88 10.53 8.88
N THR A 84 20.36 11.76 9.02
CA THR A 84 20.85 12.29 10.30
C THR A 84 19.67 12.49 11.28
N PRO A 85 19.87 12.43 12.61
CA PRO A 85 18.78 12.62 13.56
C PRO A 85 18.00 13.93 13.38
N VAL A 86 18.68 15.01 13.00
CA VAL A 86 18.06 16.31 12.72
C VAL A 86 17.20 16.25 11.46
N ALA A 87 17.73 15.71 10.37
CA ALA A 87 17.00 15.59 9.11
C ALA A 87 15.76 14.68 9.23
N VAL A 88 15.88 13.59 10.01
CA VAL A 88 14.76 12.68 10.29
C VAL A 88 13.66 13.38 11.08
N GLU A 89 14.01 14.16 12.10
CA GLU A 89 13.03 14.91 12.89
C GLU A 89 12.32 15.97 12.05
N GLU A 90 13.06 16.72 11.23
CA GLU A 90 12.49 17.72 10.32
C GLU A 90 11.53 17.10 9.29
N ALA A 91 11.92 15.96 8.71
CA ALA A 91 11.08 15.20 7.77
C ALA A 91 9.82 14.64 8.46
N PHE A 92 9.96 14.11 9.68
CA PHE A 92 8.85 13.64 10.49
C PHE A 92 7.85 14.77 10.81
N GLU A 93 8.33 15.93 11.24
CA GLU A 93 7.47 17.07 11.55
C GLU A 93 6.83 17.68 10.29
N ALA A 94 7.53 17.69 9.16
CA ALA A 94 6.93 18.05 7.87
C ALA A 94 5.79 17.10 7.51
N ALA A 95 6.01 15.79 7.63
CA ALA A 95 5.01 14.77 7.35
C ALA A 95 3.80 14.86 8.27
N ARG A 96 4.04 14.95 9.59
CA ARG A 96 2.99 15.10 10.60
C ARG A 96 2.13 16.33 10.33
N ARG A 97 2.73 17.47 9.99
CA ARG A 97 1.97 18.67 9.59
C ARG A 97 1.15 18.46 8.33
N ALA A 98 1.69 17.76 7.32
CA ALA A 98 0.96 17.48 6.08
C ALA A 98 -0.28 16.63 6.34
N ILE A 99 -0.13 15.53 7.08
CA ILE A 99 -1.19 14.60 7.48
C ILE A 99 -2.32 15.35 8.21
N LEU A 100 -1.98 16.20 9.18
CA LEU A 100 -2.98 16.91 9.98
C LEU A 100 -3.66 18.04 9.18
N ARG A 101 -2.92 18.72 8.29
CA ARG A 101 -3.42 19.86 7.52
C ARG A 101 -4.43 19.43 6.44
N CYS A 102 -4.17 18.33 5.75
CA CYS A 102 -5.04 17.85 4.67
C CYS A 102 -6.24 17.05 5.19
N ALA A 103 -6.20 16.56 6.43
CA ALA A 103 -7.30 15.81 7.04
C ALA A 103 -8.52 16.66 7.47
N LYS A 104 -8.62 17.94 7.07
CA LYS A 104 -9.70 18.85 7.51
C LYS A 104 -11.11 18.34 7.22
N ASN A 105 -11.29 17.51 6.20
CA ASN A 105 -12.56 16.89 5.84
C ASN A 105 -12.57 15.36 6.00
N GLY A 106 -11.52 14.79 6.61
CA GLY A 106 -11.21 13.37 6.50
C GLY A 106 -10.56 13.02 5.16
N TYR A 107 -9.95 11.84 5.09
CA TYR A 107 -9.37 11.29 3.86
C TYR A 107 -10.40 10.47 3.07
N PRO A 108 -10.22 10.30 1.73
CA PRO A 108 -11.12 9.53 0.88
C PRO A 108 -10.92 8.02 1.07
N LEU A 109 -11.10 7.52 2.29
CA LEU A 109 -11.00 6.12 2.65
C LEU A 109 -12.41 5.50 2.77
N PRO A 110 -12.64 4.28 2.26
CA PRO A 110 -13.97 3.66 2.27
C PRO A 110 -14.39 3.29 3.71
N PRO A 111 -15.53 3.80 4.22
CA PRO A 111 -15.97 3.55 5.60
C PRO A 111 -16.30 2.08 5.87
N SER A 112 -16.78 1.34 4.86
CA SER A 112 -17.04 -0.10 4.97
C SER A 112 -15.80 -0.96 5.23
N LYS A 113 -14.60 -0.38 5.07
CA LYS A 113 -13.31 -1.06 5.25
C LYS A 113 -12.51 -0.52 6.42
N PHE A 114 -13.15 0.17 7.39
CA PHE A 114 -12.47 0.83 8.50
C PHE A 114 -11.45 -0.05 9.22
N ASP A 115 -11.76 -1.33 9.43
CA ASP A 115 -10.87 -2.27 10.11
C ASP A 115 -9.51 -2.46 9.41
N LEU A 116 -9.42 -2.13 8.11
CA LEU A 116 -8.20 -2.26 7.31
C LEU A 116 -7.29 -1.02 7.36
N TRP A 117 -7.84 0.15 7.70
CA TRP A 117 -7.12 1.43 7.64
C TRP A 117 -7.20 2.26 8.93
N GLN A 118 -7.86 1.75 9.97
CA GLN A 118 -7.87 2.40 11.29
C GLN A 118 -6.47 2.52 11.92
N GLU A 119 -5.52 1.73 11.44
CA GLU A 119 -4.11 1.75 11.82
C GLU A 119 -3.26 1.60 10.55
N VAL A 120 -2.38 2.56 10.31
CA VAL A 120 -1.61 2.65 9.06
C VAL A 120 -0.16 2.96 9.37
N GLU A 121 0.72 2.25 8.68
CA GLU A 121 2.14 2.60 8.55
C GLU A 121 2.40 3.05 7.12
N ILE A 122 2.97 4.25 6.96
CA ILE A 122 3.25 4.84 5.64
C ILE A 122 4.69 5.36 5.60
N VAL A 123 5.36 5.13 4.47
CA VAL A 123 6.65 5.74 4.16
C VAL A 123 6.42 7.03 3.40
N PHE A 124 6.89 8.12 3.96
CA PHE A 124 6.95 9.40 3.30
C PHE A 124 8.33 9.61 2.70
N ASN A 125 8.39 9.61 1.37
CA ASN A 125 9.61 9.81 0.61
C ASN A 125 9.44 11.01 -0.34
N PRO A 126 10.20 12.12 -0.16
CA PRO A 126 10.14 13.27 -1.04
C PRO A 126 10.36 12.95 -2.52
N ALA A 127 11.22 11.98 -2.85
CA ALA A 127 11.50 11.59 -4.24
C ALA A 127 10.27 11.01 -4.96
N THR A 128 9.35 10.37 -4.22
CA THR A 128 8.14 9.76 -4.79
C THR A 128 6.87 10.58 -4.54
N MET A 129 6.90 11.51 -3.59
CA MET A 129 5.71 12.31 -3.21
C MET A 129 5.78 13.78 -3.67
N GLY A 130 6.98 14.34 -3.80
CA GLY A 130 7.24 15.75 -4.12
C GLY A 130 7.59 16.04 -5.58
N ALA A 131 7.63 15.03 -6.45
CA ALA A 131 7.83 15.24 -7.89
C ALA A 131 6.49 15.61 -8.55
N GLU A 132 6.30 16.90 -8.84
CA GLU A 132 5.47 17.39 -9.95
C GLU A 132 6.02 18.72 -10.47
#